data_AF-A0A383D6Y0-F1
#
_entry.id   AF-A0A383D6Y0-F1
#
_cell.length_a   1.000
_cell.length_b   1.000
_cell.length_c   1.000
_cell.angle_alpha   90.00
_cell.angle_beta   90.00
_cell.angle_gamma   90.00
#
_symmetry.space_group_name_H-M   'P 1'
#
loop_
_entity.id
_entity.type
_entity.pdbx_description
1 polymer ?
#
loop_
_entity_poly.entity_id
_entity_poly.type
_entity_poly.pdbx_seq_one_letter_code
_entity_poly.pdbx_strand_id
1 'polypeptide(L)'
;MKIPREELEISFSRSSGPGGQNVNKVATRVEVRFHLESAAWIAPATRVRLAALHPRRLNREGEFIMVSSRFRSQGRNIEDCIEKLEGLLE
;
A
#
# COMPACT_ATOMS: atom_id res chain seq x y z
N MET A 1 3.78 10.34 13.58
CA MET A 1 4.87 9.89 12.68
C MET A 1 4.56 10.43 11.30
N LYS A 2 5.51 10.99 10.55
CA LYS A 2 5.23 11.54 9.21
C LYS A 2 5.68 10.53 8.15
N ILE A 3 4.76 10.12 7.28
CA ILE A 3 5.10 9.25 6.14
C ILE A 3 5.57 10.13 4.97
N PRO A 4 6.84 10.03 4.53
CA PRO A 4 7.33 10.77 3.37
C PRO A 4 6.74 10.16 2.10
N ARG A 5 5.85 10.88 1.42
CA ARG A 5 5.18 10.39 0.21
C ARG A 5 6.17 10.15 -0.93
N GLU A 6 7.29 10.85 -0.93
CA GLU A 6 8.40 10.74 -1.87
C GLU A 6 9.19 9.44 -1.74
N GLU A 7 9.16 8.77 -0.59
CA GLU A 7 9.77 7.44 -0.40
C GLU A 7 8.78 6.30 -0.67
N LEU A 8 7.55 6.63 -1.05
CA LEU A 8 6.53 5.66 -1.43
C LEU A 8 6.43 5.60 -2.95
N GLU A 9 6.48 4.38 -3.48
CA GLU A 9 6.11 4.17 -4.87
C GLU A 9 4.61 3.90 -4.97
N ILE A 10 3.92 4.69 -5.79
CA ILE A 10 2.47 4.60 -5.98
C ILE A 10 2.21 4.14 -7.41
N SER A 11 1.53 3.01 -7.57
CA SER A 11 1.09 2.49 -8.86
C SER A 11 -0.43 2.33 -8.92
N PHE A 12 -0.96 2.44 -10.14
CA PHE A 12 -2.39 2.32 -10.40
C PHE A 12 -2.65 1.11 -11.28
N SER A 13 -3.70 0.37 -10.96
CA SER A 13 -4.10 -0.82 -11.70
C SER A 13 -5.63 -0.91 -11.79
N ARG A 14 -6.10 -1.81 -12.65
CA ARG A 14 -7.52 -2.12 -12.73
C ARG A 14 -7.91 -2.94 -11.51
N SER A 15 -9.01 -2.57 -10.86
CA SER A 15 -9.57 -3.36 -9.78
C SER A 15 -10.18 -4.65 -10.35
N SER A 16 -9.49 -5.78 -10.24
CA SER A 16 -10.05 -7.08 -10.61
C SER A 16 -11.10 -7.52 -9.58
N GLY A 17 -12.36 -7.59 -9.98
CA GLY A 17 -13.42 -8.24 -9.21
C GLY A 17 -13.86 -9.52 -9.93
N PRO A 18 -14.25 -10.59 -9.22
CA PRO A 18 -14.78 -11.80 -9.85
C PRO A 18 -16.14 -11.46 -10.47
N GLY A 19 -16.16 -11.31 -11.80
CA GLY A 19 -17.33 -10.87 -12.53
C GLY A 19 -16.94 -10.32 -13.89
N GLY A 20 -16.90 -11.20 -14.89
CA GLY A 20 -16.86 -10.80 -16.29
C GLY A 20 -18.06 -9.89 -16.59
N GLN A 21 -17.84 -8.99 -17.56
CA GLN A 21 -18.77 -7.96 -18.03
C GLN A 21 -18.88 -6.72 -17.11
N ASN A 22 -17.96 -5.76 -17.33
CA ASN A 22 -18.24 -4.32 -17.45
C ASN A 22 -16.97 -3.60 -17.93
N VAL A 23 -16.96 -3.21 -19.21
CA VAL A 23 -15.78 -2.80 -20.01
C VAL A 23 -15.29 -1.36 -19.74
N ASN A 24 -15.87 -0.63 -18.78
CA ASN A 24 -15.48 0.74 -18.44
C ASN A 24 -14.86 0.89 -17.03
N LYS A 25 -14.05 -0.06 -16.59
CA LYS A 25 -13.46 -0.02 -15.24
C LYS A 25 -12.22 0.87 -15.22
N VAL A 26 -12.40 2.12 -14.78
CA VAL A 26 -11.31 3.06 -14.48
C VAL A 26 -10.28 2.37 -13.57
N ALA A 27 -8.98 2.58 -13.84
CA ALA A 27 -7.88 2.02 -13.06
C ALA A 27 -7.76 2.69 -11.68
N THR A 28 -8.71 2.38 -10.79
CA THR A 28 -8.81 3.01 -9.47
C THR A 28 -8.09 2.24 -8.38
N ARG A 29 -7.64 1.00 -8.61
CA ARG A 29 -6.86 0.24 -7.62
C ARG A 29 -5.50 0.94 -7.47
N VAL A 30 -5.21 1.39 -6.27
CA VAL A 30 -3.95 1.99 -5.87
C VAL A 30 -3.14 0.94 -5.14
N GLU A 31 -1.86 0.88 -5.45
CA GLU A 31 -0.87 0.10 -4.75
C GLU A 31 0.25 1.04 -4.32
N VAL A 32 0.53 1.06 -3.02
CA VAL A 32 1.61 1.81 -2.38
C VAL A 32 2.64 0.80 -1.92
N ARG A 33 3.90 0.98 -2.30
CA ARG A 33 5.00 0.12 -1.86
C ARG A 33 6.23 0.90 -1.46
N PHE A 34 7.03 0.31 -0.58
CA PHE A 34 8.33 0.82 -0.17
C PHE A 34 9.20 -0.32 0.34
N HIS A 35 10.52 -0.19 0.24
CA HIS A 35 11.44 -1.17 0.76
C HIS A 35 11.53 -1.07 2.30
N LEU A 36 11.10 -2.12 3.01
CA LEU A 36 10.88 -2.06 4.46
C LEU A 36 12.18 -1.87 5.23
N GLU A 37 13.27 -2.50 4.80
CA GLU A 37 14.55 -2.41 5.53
C GLU A 37 15.21 -1.04 5.37
N SER A 38 15.06 -0.38 4.22
CA SER A 38 15.70 0.93 3.95
C SER A 38 14.84 2.12 4.38
N ALA A 39 13.59 1.90 4.80
CA ALA A 39 12.70 2.94 5.29
C ALA A 39 13.19 3.54 6.62
N ALA A 40 14.08 4.54 6.54
CA ALA A 40 14.68 5.20 7.70
C ALA A 40 13.65 5.95 8.57
N TRP A 41 12.53 6.35 7.97
CA TRP A 41 11.40 6.96 8.66
C TRP A 41 10.62 5.96 9.54
N ILE A 42 10.92 4.64 9.48
CA ILE A 42 10.32 3.61 10.33
C ILE A 42 11.34 3.10 11.37
N ALA A 43 10.96 3.14 12.64
CA ALA A 43 11.77 2.61 13.72
C ALA A 43 12.13 1.13 13.49
N PRO A 44 13.37 0.67 13.79
CA PRO A 44 13.79 -0.72 13.56
C PRO A 44 12.84 -1.75 14.19
N ALA A 45 12.36 -1.50 15.41
CA ALA A 45 11.41 -2.39 16.09
C ALA A 45 10.08 -2.49 15.35
N THR A 46 9.57 -1.38 14.81
CA THR A 46 8.34 -1.35 14.00
C THR A 46 8.53 -2.08 12.67
N ARG A 47 9.71 -1.97 12.03
CA ARG A 47 10.03 -2.74 10.82
C ARG A 47 9.95 -4.25 11.08
N VAL A 48 10.57 -4.73 12.16
CA VAL A 48 10.52 -6.15 12.56
C VAL A 48 9.09 -6.59 12.87
N ARG A 49 8.32 -5.77 13.62
CA ARG A 49 6.91 -6.04 13.96
C ARG A 49 6.03 -6.10 12.72
N LEU A 50 6.17 -5.16 11.78
CA LEU A 50 5.43 -5.14 10.52
C LEU A 50 5.69 -6.42 9.70
N ALA A 51 6.95 -6.83 9.58
CA ALA A 51 7.32 -8.04 8.85
C ALA A 51 6.72 -9.30 9.47
N ALA A 52 6.70 -9.38 10.81
CA ALA A 52 6.14 -10.51 11.53
C ALA A 52 4.60 -10.56 11.49
N LEU A 53 3.93 -9.42 11.63
CA LEU A 53 2.46 -9.34 11.67
C LEU A 53 1.80 -9.39 10.29
N HIS A 54 2.51 -8.91 9.26
CA HIS A 54 1.98 -8.80 7.90
C HIS A 54 2.89 -9.43 6.84
N PRO A 55 3.32 -10.71 7.00
CA PRO A 55 4.25 -11.35 6.07
C PRO A 55 3.68 -11.45 4.64
N ARG A 56 2.34 -11.51 4.51
CA ARG A 56 1.65 -11.53 3.21
C ARG A 56 1.72 -10.21 2.44
N ARG A 57 2.14 -9.12 3.10
CA ARG A 57 2.33 -7.81 2.49
C ARG A 57 3.79 -7.55 2.13
N LEU A 58 4.71 -8.45 2.49
CA LEU A 58 6.10 -8.39 2.05
C LEU A 58 6.29 -9.25 0.80
N ASN A 59 6.89 -8.65 -0.23
CA ASN A 59 7.32 -9.41 -1.39
C ASN A 59 8.73 -10.00 -1.17
N ARG A 60 9.23 -10.76 -2.15
CA ARG A 60 10.56 -11.39 -2.08
C ARG A 60 11.72 -10.40 -2.16
N GLU A 61 11.46 -9.19 -2.62
CA GLU A 61 12.43 -8.11 -2.76
C GLU A 61 12.50 -7.24 -1.48
N GLY A 62 11.75 -7.58 -0.43
CA GLY A 62 11.73 -6.83 0.82
C GLY A 62 10.81 -5.60 0.81
N GLU A 63 9.98 -5.45 -0.22
CA GLU A 63 9.03 -4.35 -0.30
C GLU A 63 7.74 -4.68 0.45
N PHE A 64 7.30 -3.73 1.26
CA PHE A 64 6.00 -3.77 1.90
C PHE A 64 4.96 -3.15 0.98
N ILE A 65 3.90 -3.90 0.68
CA ILE A 65 2.88 -3.53 -0.30
C ILE A 65 1.53 -3.32 0.41
N MET A 66 0.96 -2.14 0.20
CA MET A 66 -0.39 -1.76 0.62
C MET A 66 -1.25 -1.52 -0.61
N VAL A 67 -2.49 -2.01 -0.59
CA VAL A 67 -3.42 -1.87 -1.73
C VAL A 67 -4.75 -1.33 -1.25
N SER A 68 -5.32 -0.41 -2.03
CA SER A 68 -6.71 0.02 -1.87
C SER A 68 -7.42 0.16 -3.21
N SER A 69 -8.65 -0.36 -3.25
CA SER A 69 -9.58 -0.16 -4.35
C SER A 69 -10.99 0.12 -3.82
N ARG A 70 -11.09 0.71 -2.62
CA ARG A 70 -12.34 0.94 -1.90
C ARG A 70 -13.24 1.97 -2.58
N PHE A 71 -12.62 2.97 -3.20
CA PHE A 71 -13.30 4.10 -3.82
C PHE A 71 -13.16 4.08 -5.35
N ARG A 72 -14.04 4.85 -6.01
CA ARG A 72 -14.01 5.07 -7.47
C ARG A 72 -13.02 6.16 -7.90
N SER A 73 -12.27 6.75 -6.97
CA SER A 73 -11.27 7.79 -7.22
C SER A 73 -9.90 7.29 -6.75
N GLN A 74 -8.90 7.49 -7.61
CA GLN A 74 -7.50 7.20 -7.29
C GLN A 74 -7.04 7.98 -6.06
N GLY A 75 -7.30 9.29 -6.01
CA GLY A 75 -6.90 10.13 -4.86
C GLY A 75 -7.44 9.61 -3.53
N ARG A 76 -8.73 9.22 -3.50
CA ARG A 76 -9.33 8.63 -2.28
C ARG A 76 -8.71 7.29 -1.90
N ASN A 77 -8.28 6.49 -2.89
CA ASN A 77 -7.61 5.22 -2.63
C ASN A 77 -6.14 5.41 -2.21
N ILE A 78 -5.48 6.50 -2.62
CA ILE A 78 -4.16 6.89 -2.09
C ILE A 78 -4.28 7.22 -0.61
N GLU A 79 -5.21 8.12 -0.25
CA GLU A 79 -5.40 8.50 1.16
C GLU A 79 -5.78 7.28 2.02
N ASP A 80 -6.66 6.39 1.53
CA ASP A 80 -7.00 5.15 2.24
C ASP A 80 -5.80 4.19 2.40
N CYS A 81 -4.85 4.16 1.46
CA CYS A 81 -3.60 3.40 1.64
C CYS A 81 -2.71 4.02 2.72
N ILE A 82 -2.61 5.35 2.74
CA ILE A 82 -1.80 6.09 3.72
C ILE A 82 -2.39 5.91 5.12
N GLU A 83 -3.69 6.14 5.30
CA GLU A 83 -4.38 5.94 6.58
C GLU A 83 -4.19 4.51 7.11
N LYS A 84 -4.32 3.50 6.24
CA LYS A 84 -4.05 2.11 6.61
C LYS A 84 -2.61 1.88 7.02
N LEU A 85 -1.66 2.51 6.34
CA LEU A 85 -0.24 2.37 6.66
C LEU A 85 0.08 3.04 8.00
N GLU A 86 -0.44 4.24 8.25
CA GLU A 86 -0.31 4.95 9.53
C GLU A 86 -0.82 4.09 10.70
N GLY A 87 -2.00 3.48 10.56
CA GLY A 87 -2.56 2.61 11.59
C GLY A 87 -1.77 1.31 11.87
N LEU A 88 -0.84 0.91 10.99
CA LEU A 88 0.06 -0.22 11.27
C LEU A 88 1.38 0.20 11.93
N LEU A 89 1.70 1.49 11.84
CA LEU A 89 2.94 2.05 12.35
C LEU A 89 2.81 2.56 13.79
N GLU A 90 1.57 2.76 14.27
CA GLU A 90 1.24 2.93 15.70
C GLU A 90 1.45 1.64 16.53
#